data_AF-A0A925ADA8-F1
#
_entry.id   AF-A0A925ADA8-F1
#
_cell.length_a   1.000
_cell.length_b   1.000
_cell.length_c   1.000
_cell.angle_alpha   90.00
_cell.angle_beta   90.00
_cell.angle_gamma   90.00
#
_symmetry.space_group_name_H-M   'P 1'
#
loop_
_entity.id
_entity.type
_entity.pdbx_description
1 polymer ?
#
loop_
_entity_poly.entity_id
_entity_poly.type
_entity_poly.pdbx_seq_one_letter_code
_entity_poly.pdbx_strand_id
1 'polypeptide(L)'
;FALHSLGEALRREIGPKGIRVCVIEPAVVKSEFQNAAGYDPTVFGSFMEKIGPVLEPSDIAELIGSILSLPARVNIADVVIRPTRQDYP
;
A
#
# COMPACT_ATOMS: atom_id res chain seq x y z
N PHE A 1 6.14 10.98 -2.07
CA PHE A 1 7.45 11.68 -1.99
C PHE A 1 8.14 11.46 -0.65
N ALA A 2 7.69 12.04 0.48
CA ALA A 2 8.43 11.94 1.75
C ALA A 2 8.73 10.48 2.19
N LEU A 3 7.73 9.60 2.13
CA LEU A 3 7.89 8.20 2.50
C LEU A 3 8.80 7.44 1.51
N HIS A 4 8.66 7.69 0.21
CA HIS A 4 9.56 7.14 -0.82
C HIS A 4 11.01 7.53 -0.59
N SER A 5 11.28 8.81 -0.35
CA SER A 5 12.63 9.31 -0.11
C SER A 5 13.23 8.70 1.16
N LEU A 6 12.42 8.55 2.22
CA LEU A 6 12.84 7.87 3.44
C LEU A 6 13.15 6.39 3.20
N GLY A 7 12.27 5.68 2.50
CA GLY A 7 12.44 4.26 2.15
C GLY A 7 13.71 4.02 1.33
N GLU A 8 13.95 4.83 0.30
CA GLU A 8 15.14 4.72 -0.55
C GLU A 8 16.43 5.10 0.21
N ALA A 9 16.40 6.15 1.04
CA ALA A 9 17.55 6.52 1.87
C ALA A 9 17.92 5.39 2.84
N LEU A 10 16.92 4.83 3.54
CA LEU A 10 17.12 3.71 4.45
C LEU A 10 17.65 2.48 3.71
N ARG A 11 17.05 2.12 2.56
CA ARG A 11 17.50 1.00 1.73
C ARG A 11 18.98 1.13 1.32
N ARG A 12 19.44 2.34 1.00
CA ARG A 12 20.87 2.60 0.68
C ARG A 12 21.79 2.36 1.89
N GLU A 13 21.34 2.74 3.08
CA GLU A 13 22.13 2.61 4.31
C GLU A 13 22.22 1.17 4.80
N ILE A 14 21.13 0.41 4.76
CA ILE A 14 21.06 -0.93 5.36
C ILE A 14 21.00 -2.09 4.37
N GLY A 15 20.76 -1.81 3.08
CA GLY A 15 20.79 -2.81 2.01
C GLY A 15 22.11 -3.61 1.95
N PRO A 16 23.30 -2.97 2.07
CA PRO A 16 24.57 -3.70 2.13
C PRO A 16 24.70 -4.67 3.32
N LYS A 17 23.86 -4.52 4.35
CA LYS A 17 23.78 -5.42 5.52
C LYS A 17 22.79 -6.58 5.30
N GLY A 18 22.24 -6.71 4.09
CA GLY A 18 21.26 -7.75 3.75
C GLY A 18 19.83 -7.46 4.23
N ILE A 19 19.52 -6.23 4.66
CA ILE A 19 18.17 -5.87 5.10
C ILE A 19 17.36 -5.32 3.92
N ARG A 20 16.14 -5.85 3.76
CA ARG A 20 15.18 -5.43 2.75
C ARG A 20 14.32 -4.28 3.28
N VAL A 21 14.04 -3.31 2.43
CA VAL A 21 13.17 -2.15 2.72
C VAL A 21 12.15 -2.06 1.60
N CYS A 22 10.88 -2.03 1.98
CA CYS A 22 9.73 -1.95 1.08
C CYS A 22 8.78 -0.85 1.57
N VAL A 23 8.42 0.07 0.70
CA VAL A 23 7.28 0.97 0.89
C VAL A 23 6.07 0.35 0.21
N ILE A 24 4.95 0.25 0.93
CA ILE A 24 3.69 -0.28 0.41
C ILE A 24 2.72 0.88 0.33
N GLU A 25 2.11 1.04 -0.84
CA GLU A 25 1.25 2.17 -1.18
C GLU A 25 -0.13 1.67 -1.60
N PRO A 26 -1.00 1.33 -0.64
CA PRO A 26 -2.39 1.05 -0.93
C PRO A 26 -3.11 2.32 -1.35
N ALA A 27 -3.98 2.22 -2.35
CA ALA A 27 -5.01 3.22 -2.58
C ALA A 27 -6.23 2.95 -1.71
N VAL A 28 -7.44 2.94 -2.28
CA VAL A 28 -8.67 2.79 -1.48
C VAL A 28 -8.80 1.37 -0.97
N VAL A 29 -8.62 1.22 0.35
CA VAL A 29 -8.88 0.00 1.11
C VAL A 29 -10.04 0.26 2.06
N LYS A 30 -11.06 -0.59 2.03
CA LYS A 30 -12.19 -0.51 2.96
C LYS A 30 -11.73 -0.92 4.36
N SER A 31 -11.59 0.04 5.26
CA SER A 31 -11.13 -0.21 6.63
C SER A 31 -11.69 0.82 7.62
N GLU A 32 -11.19 0.82 8.84
CA GLU A 32 -11.49 1.83 9.84
C GLU A 32 -10.79 3.18 9.54
N PHE A 33 -9.86 3.21 8.59
CA PHE A 33 -9.11 4.41 8.21
C PHE A 33 -10.03 5.56 7.84
N GLN A 34 -11.08 5.31 7.06
CA GLN A 34 -12.02 6.34 6.62
C GLN A 34 -12.66 7.08 7.80
N ASN A 35 -13.03 6.34 8.84
CA ASN A 35 -13.59 6.91 10.08
C ASN A 35 -12.52 7.65 10.88
N ALA A 36 -11.33 7.07 11.04
CA ALA A 36 -10.21 7.70 11.75
C ALA A 36 -9.72 8.99 11.07
N ALA A 37 -9.80 9.06 9.74
CA ALA A 37 -9.47 10.23 8.94
C ALA A 37 -10.58 11.31 8.93
N GLY A 38 -11.74 11.03 9.53
CA GLY A 38 -12.87 11.96 9.60
C GLY A 38 -13.59 12.15 8.26
N TYR A 39 -13.57 11.16 7.37
CA TYR A 39 -14.32 11.23 6.12
C TYR A 39 -15.82 11.10 6.34
N ASP A 40 -16.60 11.88 5.61
CA ASP A 40 -18.05 11.74 5.61
C ASP A 40 -18.44 10.35 5.04
N PRO A 41 -19.17 9.52 5.81
CA PRO A 41 -19.50 8.16 5.39
C PRO A 41 -20.34 8.10 4.11
N THR A 42 -21.20 9.09 3.88
CA THR A 42 -22.10 9.13 2.72
C THR A 42 -21.32 9.46 1.46
N VAL A 43 -20.48 10.49 1.52
CA VAL A 43 -19.65 10.93 0.39
C VAL A 43 -18.61 9.87 0.03
N PHE A 44 -17.88 9.38 1.03
CA PHE A 44 -16.83 8.40 0.77
C PHE A 44 -17.39 7.01 0.42
N GLY A 45 -18.54 6.63 0.99
CA GLY A 45 -19.29 5.44 0.59
C GLY A 45 -19.68 5.46 -0.88
N SER A 46 -20.29 6.55 -1.33
CA SER A 46 -20.68 6.73 -2.74
C SER A 46 -19.47 6.68 -3.69
N PHE A 47 -18.33 7.23 -3.27
CA PHE A 47 -17.08 7.15 -4.02
C PHE A 47 -16.58 5.70 -4.13
N MET A 48 -16.53 4.96 -3.02
CA MET A 48 -16.13 3.54 -3.02
C MET A 48 -17.04 2.68 -3.91
N GLU A 49 -18.35 2.95 -3.94
CA GLU A 49 -19.28 2.25 -4.82
C GLU A 49 -18.99 2.51 -6.30
N LYS A 50 -18.67 3.76 -6.66
CA LYS A 50 -18.32 4.15 -8.04
C LYS A 50 -17.09 3.42 -8.57
N ILE A 51 -16.03 3.35 -7.76
CA ILE A 51 -14.75 2.71 -8.12
C ILE A 51 -14.67 1.24 -7.69
N GLY A 52 -15.75 0.70 -7.12
CA GLY A 52 -15.76 -0.64 -6.54
C GLY A 52 -15.68 -1.76 -7.59
N PRO A 53 -15.30 -2.99 -7.21
CA PRO A 53 -14.90 -3.41 -5.87
C PRO A 53 -13.57 -2.76 -5.46
N VAL A 54 -13.53 -2.19 -4.25
CA VAL A 54 -12.31 -1.63 -3.63
C VAL A 54 -11.51 -2.74 -2.95
N LEU A 55 -10.29 -2.43 -2.54
CA LEU A 55 -9.45 -3.38 -1.82
C LEU A 55 -10.00 -3.66 -0.42
N GLU A 56 -9.82 -4.88 0.05
CA GLU A 56 -10.06 -5.31 1.42
C GLU A 56 -8.73 -5.44 2.18
N PRO A 57 -8.71 -5.40 3.52
CA PRO A 57 -7.48 -5.55 4.31
C PRO A 57 -6.71 -6.85 4.00
N SER A 58 -7.42 -7.91 3.62
CA SER A 58 -6.83 -9.20 3.21
C SER A 58 -5.95 -9.08 1.98
N ASP A 59 -6.29 -8.22 1.02
CA ASP A 59 -5.53 -8.04 -0.22
C ASP A 59 -4.14 -7.44 0.10
N ILE A 60 -4.08 -6.52 1.07
CA ILE A 60 -2.84 -5.92 1.54
C ILE A 60 -2.01 -6.94 2.33
N ALA A 61 -2.65 -7.76 3.15
CA ALA A 61 -1.98 -8.82 3.90
C ALA A 61 -1.37 -9.88 2.96
N GLU A 62 -2.09 -10.28 1.90
CA GLU A 62 -1.61 -11.23 0.90
C GLU A 62 -0.42 -10.65 0.10
N LEU A 63 -0.48 -9.38 -0.27
CA LEU A 63 0.64 -8.68 -0.89
C LEU A 63 1.89 -8.69 0.01
N ILE A 64 1.72 -8.34 1.30
CA ILE A 64 2.82 -8.38 2.28
C ILE A 64 3.39 -9.81 2.39
N GLY A 65 2.52 -10.82 2.52
CA GLY A 65 2.93 -12.22 2.56
C GLY A 65 3.74 -12.63 1.33
N SER A 66 3.30 -12.22 0.15
CA SER A 66 3.97 -12.47 -1.13
C SER A 66 5.36 -11.82 -1.16
N ILE A 67 5.49 -10.56 -0.74
CA ILE A 67 6.79 -9.85 -0.66
C ILE A 67 7.74 -10.56 0.32
N LEU A 68 7.22 -10.97 1.48
CA LEU A 68 8.00 -11.66 2.49
C LEU A 68 8.48 -13.03 2.02
N SER A 69 7.68 -13.74 1.21
CA SER A 69 8.01 -15.07 0.65
C SER A 69 9.14 -15.08 -0.37
N LEU A 70 9.51 -13.92 -0.93
CA LEU A 70 10.57 -13.83 -1.93
C LEU A 70 11.94 -14.23 -1.34
N PRO A 71 12.85 -14.78 -2.16
CA PRO A 71 14.20 -15.08 -1.71
C PRO A 71 14.89 -13.85 -1.10
N ALA A 72 15.73 -14.06 -0.08
CA ALA A 72 16.39 -12.96 0.66
C ALA A 72 17.18 -11.97 -0.22
N ARG A 73 17.63 -12.40 -1.41
CA ARG A 73 18.31 -11.55 -2.41
C ARG A 73 17.40 -10.60 -3.19
N VAL A 74 16.07 -10.73 -3.05
CA VAL A 74 15.07 -9.95 -3.80
C VAL A 74 14.45 -8.91 -2.89
N ASN A 75 14.61 -7.63 -3.26
CA ASN A 75 14.01 -6.49 -2.57
C ASN A 75 12.99 -5.80 -3.48
N ILE A 76 11.71 -5.86 -3.11
CA ILE A 76 10.70 -4.95 -3.66
C ILE A 76 10.85 -3.64 -2.88
N ALA A 77 11.35 -2.59 -3.53
CA ALA A 77 11.61 -1.30 -2.89
C ALA A 77 10.33 -0.51 -2.66
N ASP A 78 9.44 -0.50 -3.66
CA ASP A 78 8.17 0.21 -3.64
C ASP A 78 7.13 -0.64 -4.37
N VAL A 79 5.89 -0.63 -3.87
CA VAL A 79 4.76 -1.29 -4.52
C VAL A 79 3.50 -0.46 -4.34
N VAL A 80 2.79 -0.26 -5.44
CA VAL A 80 1.49 0.41 -5.43
C VAL A 80 0.41 -0.60 -5.77
N ILE A 81 -0.63 -0.65 -4.94
CA ILE A 81 -1.79 -1.53 -5.13
C ILE A 81 -3.06 -0.70 -5.14
N ARG A 82 -3.90 -0.89 -6.16
CA ARG A 82 -5.12 -0.13 -6.38
C ARG A 82 -6.29 -1.05 -6.75
N PRO A 83 -7.54 -0.67 -6.42
CA PRO A 83 -8.71 -1.20 -7.08
C PRO A 83 -8.60 -1.02 -8.60
N THR A 84 -8.90 -2.07 -9.38
CA THR A 84 -8.78 -2.04 -10.85
C THR A 84 -9.60 -0.93 -11.50
N ARG A 85 -10.73 -0.54 -10.89
CA ARG A 85 -11.66 0.48 -11.40
C ARG A 85 -11.38 1.89 -10.86
N GLN A 86 -10.34 2.06 -10.06
CA GLN A 86 -9.91 3.40 -9.63
C GLN A 86 -9.19 4.10 -10.79
N ASP A 87 -9.85 5.12 -11.35
CA ASP A 87 -9.39 5.89 -12.52
C ASP A 87 -8.44 7.03 -12.17
N TYR A 88 -8.54 7.58 -10.96
CA TYR A 88 -7.64 8.62 -10.45
C TYR A 88 -7.70 8.75 -8.92
N PRO A 89 -6.59 9.11 -8.24
CA PRO A 89 -5.19 9.04 -8.67
C PRO A 89 -4.56 7.64 -8.46
#